data_AF-A0A0Q7VVC9-F1
#
_entry.id   AF-A0A0Q7VVC9-F1
#
_cell.length_a   1.000
_cell.length_b   1.000
_cell.length_c   1.000
_cell.angle_alpha   90.00
_cell.angle_beta   90.00
_cell.angle_gamma   90.00
#
_symmetry.space_group_name_H-M   'P 1'
#
loop_
_entity.id
_entity.type
_entity.pdbx_description
1 polymer ?
#
loop_
_entity_poly.entity_id
_entity_poly.type
_entity_poly.pdbx_seq_one_letter_code
_entity_poly.pdbx_strand_id
1 'polypeptide(L)'
;MTKYVPAVVTGLVVSVALSFVLGFAASASGQPPSSPIWLPGLIFGAITTFAMANLVGTKGSKAATPAQKEAALAFRAEPGQALLIVFREGFVGKAVGLNLLLDGVAAAQLKSPRFTALSIAPGAHVLAAGFGGLAASQNRPVEERFTAAPGDLVAFRAVMSMGMAKNTIRLERVDDRATLAAKLKAMTMIAPHAEAEPSAATSLTA
;
A
#
# COMPACT_ATOMS: atom_id res chain seq x y z
N MET A 1 17.13 12.00 -9.74
CA MET A 1 17.81 11.15 -8.73
C MET A 1 17.71 11.72 -7.30
N THR A 2 17.53 13.03 -7.13
CA THR A 2 17.40 13.75 -5.84
C THR A 2 16.43 13.14 -4.84
N LYS A 3 15.29 12.58 -5.27
CA LYS A 3 14.31 11.97 -4.34
C LYS A 3 14.83 10.74 -3.58
N TYR A 4 15.83 10.03 -4.11
CA TYR A 4 16.39 8.84 -3.46
C TYR A 4 17.65 9.14 -2.64
N VAL A 5 18.17 10.36 -2.70
CA VAL A 5 19.38 10.76 -1.95
C VAL A 5 19.23 10.48 -0.45
N PRO A 6 18.11 10.81 0.22
CA PRO A 6 17.95 10.45 1.63
C PRO A 6 18.02 8.95 1.88
N ALA A 7 17.44 8.12 1.00
CA ALA A 7 17.49 6.67 1.13
C ALA A 7 18.92 6.12 0.99
N VAL A 8 19.68 6.62 0.01
CA VAL A 8 21.07 6.24 -0.24
C VAL A 8 21.97 6.68 0.92
N VAL A 9 21.81 7.91 1.41
CA VAL A 9 22.57 8.43 2.55
C VAL A 9 22.30 7.61 3.80
N THR A 10 21.03 7.31 4.11
CA THR A 10 20.68 6.47 5.27
C THR A 10 21.31 5.08 5.17
N GLY A 11 21.26 4.45 3.99
CA GLY A 11 21.91 3.14 3.80
C GLY A 11 23.42 3.18 3.91
N LEU A 12 24.07 4.24 3.42
CA LEU A 12 25.51 4.44 3.59
C LEU A 12 25.89 4.59 5.07
N VAL A 13 25.11 5.36 5.84
CA VAL A 13 25.30 5.53 7.28
C VAL A 13 25.19 4.18 8.00
N VAL A 14 24.17 3.37 7.69
CA VAL A 14 24.02 2.02 8.26
C VAL A 14 25.22 1.14 7.89
N SER A 15 25.68 1.20 6.64
CA SER A 15 26.83 0.42 6.18
C SER A 15 28.10 0.73 6.97
N VAL A 16 28.41 2.02 7.14
CA VAL A 16 29.60 2.48 7.86
C VAL A 16 29.48 2.16 9.34
N ALA A 17 28.35 2.48 9.97
CA ALA A 17 28.14 2.27 11.40
C ALA A 17 28.23 0.77 11.77
N LEU A 18 27.59 -0.10 10.99
CA LEU A 18 27.62 -1.54 11.27
C LEU A 18 29.01 -2.14 11.05
N SER A 19 29.70 -1.74 9.98
CA SER A 19 31.09 -2.17 9.74
C SER A 19 32.02 -1.72 10.87
N PHE A 20 31.84 -0.49 11.36
CA PHE A 20 32.62 0.04 12.47
C PHE A 20 32.36 -0.72 13.78
N VAL A 21 31.10 -0.96 14.13
CA VAL A 21 30.73 -1.70 15.36
C VAL A 21 31.27 -3.13 15.32
N LEU A 22 31.14 -3.82 14.20
CA LEU A 22 31.66 -5.19 14.05
C LEU A 22 33.18 -5.23 14.07
N GLY A 23 33.85 -4.28 13.40
CA GLY A 23 35.30 -4.18 13.42
C GLY A 23 35.84 -3.86 14.81
N PHE A 24 35.19 -2.94 15.53
CA PHE A 24 35.52 -2.63 16.92
C PHE A 24 35.35 -3.84 17.82
N ALA A 25 34.23 -4.57 17.71
CA ALA A 25 33.97 -5.77 18.50
C ALA A 25 34.99 -6.89 18.22
N ALA A 26 35.34 -7.14 16.96
CA ALA A 26 36.36 -8.13 16.59
C ALA A 26 37.75 -7.74 17.11
N SER A 27 38.10 -6.45 17.03
CA SER A 27 39.35 -5.93 17.60
C SER A 27 39.37 -6.08 19.12
N ALA A 28 38.25 -5.83 19.80
CA ALA A 28 38.14 -5.92 21.26
C ALA A 28 38.17 -7.38 21.76
N SER A 29 37.65 -8.33 20.98
CA SER A 29 37.63 -9.76 21.33
C SER A 29 38.93 -10.50 20.98
N GLY A 30 39.83 -9.88 20.22
CA GLY A 30 41.05 -10.51 19.69
C GLY A 30 40.77 -11.65 18.70
N GLN A 31 39.51 -11.83 18.28
CA GLN A 31 39.13 -12.85 17.31
C GLN A 31 39.26 -12.30 15.90
N PRO A 32 39.91 -13.03 14.97
CA PRO A 32 39.87 -12.66 13.57
C PRO A 32 38.43 -12.78 13.06
N PRO A 33 37.96 -11.83 12.25
CA PRO A 33 36.60 -11.86 11.75
C PRO A 33 36.41 -13.06 10.81
N SER A 34 35.30 -13.78 10.97
CA SER A 34 34.94 -14.95 10.15
C SER A 34 34.51 -14.59 8.72
N SER A 35 34.32 -13.30 8.43
CA SER A 35 34.01 -12.75 7.12
C SER A 35 34.61 -11.35 7.00
N PRO A 36 34.78 -10.80 5.79
CA PRO A 36 35.25 -9.42 5.64
C PRO A 36 34.32 -8.44 6.39
N ILE A 37 34.87 -7.63 7.31
CA ILE A 37 34.11 -6.75 8.22
C ILE A 37 33.15 -5.79 7.48
N TRP A 38 33.51 -5.40 6.26
CA TRP A 38 32.71 -4.51 5.42
C TRP A 38 31.48 -5.18 4.81
N LEU A 39 31.46 -6.52 4.70
CA LEU A 39 30.43 -7.25 3.96
C LEU A 39 29.05 -7.18 4.65
N PRO A 40 28.92 -7.42 5.98
CA PRO A 40 27.66 -7.22 6.67
C PRO A 40 27.16 -5.78 6.53
N GLY A 41 28.05 -4.79 6.74
CA GLY A 41 27.70 -3.37 6.58
C GLY A 41 27.12 -3.08 5.19
N LEU A 42 27.79 -3.52 4.13
CA LEU A 42 27.34 -3.32 2.76
C LEU A 42 25.96 -3.96 2.50
N ILE A 43 25.75 -5.20 2.96
CA ILE A 43 24.47 -5.91 2.79
C ILE A 43 23.34 -5.15 3.50
N PHE A 44 23.52 -4.80 4.78
CA PHE A 44 22.49 -4.10 5.55
C PHE A 44 22.27 -2.67 5.07
N GLY A 45 23.30 -1.98 4.61
CA GLY A 45 23.20 -0.67 3.96
C GLY A 45 22.42 -0.73 2.65
N ALA A 46 22.64 -1.75 1.82
CA ALA A 46 21.87 -1.97 0.59
C ALA A 46 20.40 -2.29 0.88
N ILE A 47 20.11 -3.17 1.85
CA ILE A 47 18.74 -3.47 2.29
C ILE A 47 18.04 -2.21 2.81
N THR A 48 18.74 -1.41 3.61
CA THR A 48 18.21 -0.16 4.17
C THR A 48 17.90 0.86 3.07
N THR A 49 18.82 1.03 2.12
CA THR A 49 18.61 1.91 0.94
C THR A 49 17.38 1.46 0.17
N PHE A 50 17.26 0.17 -0.13
CA PHE A 50 16.14 -0.38 -0.87
C PHE A 50 14.80 -0.18 -0.12
N ALA A 51 14.77 -0.44 1.19
CA ALA A 51 13.58 -0.24 2.02
C ALA A 51 13.16 1.24 2.05
N MET A 52 14.10 2.15 2.29
CA MET A 52 13.83 3.59 2.34
C MET A 52 13.41 4.15 0.97
N ALA A 53 14.01 3.68 -0.11
CA ALA A 53 13.64 4.12 -1.46
C ALA A 53 12.22 3.68 -1.84
N ASN A 54 11.75 2.54 -1.34
CA ASN A 54 10.35 2.13 -1.49
C ASN A 54 9.39 2.99 -0.64
N LEU A 55 9.83 3.47 0.52
CA LEU A 55 9.05 4.41 1.33
C LEU A 55 8.88 5.77 0.63
N VAL A 56 9.92 6.28 -0.03
CA VAL A 56 9.86 7.50 -0.85
C VAL A 56 8.83 7.37 -1.98
N GLY A 57 8.64 6.17 -2.53
CA GLY A 57 7.63 5.90 -3.55
C GLY A 57 6.19 5.85 -3.04
N THR A 58 5.99 5.89 -1.71
CA THR A 58 4.67 5.98 -1.09
C THR A 58 4.33 7.46 -0.90
N LYS A 59 3.35 7.96 -1.65
CA LYS A 59 2.71 9.24 -1.37
C LYS A 59 2.03 9.15 0.00
N GLY A 60 2.21 10.17 0.83
CA GLY A 60 1.58 10.22 2.15
C GLY A 60 0.06 10.32 2.00
N SER A 61 -0.65 9.20 2.08
CA SER A 61 -2.12 9.22 2.13
C SER A 61 -2.57 9.62 3.54
N LYS A 62 -3.52 10.55 3.62
CA LYS A 62 -4.06 11.02 4.90
C LYS A 62 -4.82 9.87 5.57
N ALA A 63 -4.62 9.69 6.87
CA ALA A 63 -5.46 8.80 7.66
C ALA A 63 -6.89 9.36 7.66
N ALA A 64 -7.88 8.49 7.54
CA ALA A 64 -9.27 8.90 7.69
C ALA A 64 -9.59 9.25 9.15
N THR A 65 -10.58 10.11 9.35
CA THR A 65 -11.04 10.46 10.70
C THR A 65 -11.72 9.26 11.38
N PRO A 66 -11.81 9.24 12.72
CA PRO A 66 -12.52 8.18 13.43
C PRO A 66 -13.98 8.03 12.97
N ALA A 67 -14.67 9.15 12.71
CA ALA A 67 -16.06 9.15 12.22
C ALA A 67 -16.18 8.54 10.81
N GLN A 68 -15.26 8.85 9.91
CA GLN A 68 -15.22 8.23 8.58
C GLN A 68 -14.98 6.72 8.67
N LYS A 69 -14.06 6.30 9.56
CA LYS A 69 -13.79 4.88 9.79
C LYS A 69 -15.02 4.17 10.36
N GLU A 70 -15.72 4.78 11.32
CA GLU A 70 -16.93 4.21 11.90
C GLU A 70 -18.05 4.06 10.87
N ALA A 71 -18.27 5.07 10.02
CA ALA A 71 -19.24 5.00 8.92
C ALA A 71 -18.90 3.85 7.93
N ALA A 72 -17.63 3.70 7.57
CA ALA A 72 -17.18 2.60 6.71
C ALA A 72 -17.38 1.23 7.38
N LEU A 73 -17.13 1.10 8.68
CA LEU A 73 -17.33 -0.13 9.44
C LEU A 73 -18.81 -0.47 9.67
N ALA A 74 -19.70 0.52 9.60
CA ALA A 74 -21.15 0.29 9.59
C ALA A 74 -21.66 -0.24 8.24
N PHE A 75 -20.79 -0.33 7.23
CA PHE A 75 -21.11 -0.76 5.86
C PHE A 75 -22.29 -0.01 5.25
N ARG A 76 -22.40 1.29 5.57
CA ARG A 76 -23.43 2.17 5.02
C ARG A 76 -22.87 2.90 3.81
N ALA A 77 -23.34 2.53 2.63
CA ALA A 77 -23.15 3.36 1.44
C ALA A 77 -23.93 4.67 1.56
N GLU A 78 -23.47 5.72 0.89
CA GLU A 78 -24.27 6.93 0.74
C GLU A 78 -25.56 6.64 -0.03
N PRO A 79 -26.66 7.38 0.21
CA PRO A 79 -27.91 7.16 -0.49
C PRO A 79 -27.72 7.19 -2.01
N GLY A 80 -28.14 6.10 -2.68
CA GLY A 80 -28.01 5.96 -4.14
C GLY A 80 -26.62 5.51 -4.63
N GLN A 81 -25.66 5.28 -3.72
CA GLN A 81 -24.32 4.79 -4.05
C GLN A 81 -24.09 3.37 -3.51
N ALA A 82 -23.01 2.74 -3.96
CA ALA A 82 -22.49 1.51 -3.38
C ALA A 82 -21.23 1.81 -2.57
N LEU A 83 -20.86 0.90 -1.67
CA LEU A 83 -19.64 1.01 -0.87
C LEU A 83 -18.59 0.03 -1.39
N LEU A 84 -17.47 0.55 -1.87
CA LEU A 84 -16.28 -0.21 -2.21
C LEU A 84 -15.29 -0.17 -1.06
N ILE A 85 -14.92 -1.34 -0.53
CA ILE A 85 -13.84 -1.48 0.44
C ILE A 85 -12.68 -2.21 -0.20
N VAL A 86 -11.50 -1.62 -0.13
CA VAL A 86 -10.27 -2.31 -0.53
C VAL A 86 -9.33 -2.33 0.66
N PHE A 87 -8.92 -3.51 1.08
CA PHE A 87 -7.97 -3.67 2.17
C PHE A 87 -6.77 -4.48 1.73
N ARG A 88 -5.62 -4.10 2.26
CA ARG A 88 -4.36 -4.76 1.97
C ARG A 88 -3.85 -5.50 3.19
N GLU A 89 -3.48 -6.75 3.00
CA GLU A 89 -2.87 -7.60 4.03
C GLU A 89 -1.58 -8.26 3.54
N GLY A 90 -0.90 -8.95 4.46
CA GLY A 90 0.34 -9.68 4.18
C GLY A 90 1.62 -8.95 4.63
N PHE A 91 2.64 -9.75 4.97
CA PHE A 91 3.93 -9.26 5.46
C PHE A 91 4.88 -8.87 4.30
N VAL A 92 4.80 -9.59 3.18
CA VAL A 92 5.68 -9.37 2.05
C VAL A 92 5.40 -7.99 1.44
N GLY A 93 6.45 -7.16 1.30
CA GLY A 93 6.33 -5.82 0.73
C GLY A 93 5.48 -4.86 1.56
N LYS A 94 5.35 -5.08 2.87
CA LYS A 94 4.49 -4.30 3.79
C LYS A 94 4.65 -2.78 3.66
N ALA A 95 5.89 -2.33 3.47
CA ALA A 95 6.26 -0.92 3.35
C ALA A 95 6.05 -0.31 1.96
N VAL A 96 5.89 -1.14 0.92
CA VAL A 96 5.64 -0.68 -0.45
C VAL A 96 4.25 -0.09 -0.53
N GLY A 97 4.01 1.01 -1.26
CA GLY A 97 2.65 1.53 -1.48
C GLY A 97 1.95 0.79 -2.63
N LEU A 98 0.73 0.28 -2.40
CA LEU A 98 -0.15 -0.27 -3.43
C LEU A 98 -1.08 0.84 -3.92
N ASN A 99 -0.87 1.33 -5.14
CA ASN A 99 -1.78 2.26 -5.79
C ASN A 99 -3.05 1.52 -6.20
N LEU A 100 -4.18 2.12 -5.88
CA LEU A 100 -5.49 1.71 -6.33
C LEU A 100 -5.98 2.75 -7.35
N LEU A 101 -6.47 2.27 -8.47
CA LEU A 101 -7.19 3.10 -9.43
C LEU A 101 -8.60 2.53 -9.59
N LEU A 102 -9.59 3.40 -9.55
CA LEU A 102 -10.98 3.06 -9.86
C LEU A 102 -11.32 3.75 -11.17
N ASP A 103 -11.71 2.98 -12.19
CA ASP A 103 -12.07 3.49 -13.51
C ASP A 103 -10.98 4.38 -14.14
N GLY A 104 -9.72 4.02 -13.89
CA GLY A 104 -8.54 4.76 -14.36
C GLY A 104 -8.16 5.99 -13.51
N VAL A 105 -8.95 6.35 -12.50
CA VAL A 105 -8.70 7.47 -11.59
C VAL A 105 -8.01 6.99 -10.31
N ALA A 106 -6.98 7.71 -9.85
CA ALA A 106 -6.24 7.34 -8.65
C ALA A 106 -7.10 7.43 -7.38
N ALA A 107 -7.50 6.28 -6.84
CA ALA A 107 -8.41 6.17 -5.70
C ALA A 107 -7.68 6.27 -4.35
N ALA A 108 -6.63 5.48 -4.13
CA ALA A 108 -5.89 5.46 -2.86
C ALA A 108 -4.49 4.85 -3.02
N GLN A 109 -3.65 4.98 -1.98
CA GLN A 109 -2.42 4.21 -1.89
C GLN A 109 -2.33 3.50 -0.52
N LEU A 110 -2.28 2.16 -0.54
CA LEU A 110 -2.33 1.33 0.66
C LEU A 110 -0.98 0.66 0.96
N LYS A 111 -0.47 0.89 2.18
CA LYS A 111 0.52 0.01 2.83
C LYS A 111 -0.20 -1.13 3.56
N SER A 112 0.51 -2.19 3.95
CA SER A 112 -0.08 -3.26 4.76
C SER A 112 0.20 -3.05 6.26
N PRO A 113 -0.73 -3.36 7.19
CA PRO A 113 -2.16 -3.59 6.96
C PRO A 113 -2.92 -2.25 6.98
N ARG A 114 -3.60 -1.90 5.88
CA ARG A 114 -4.45 -0.71 5.78
C ARG A 114 -5.60 -0.96 4.83
N PHE A 115 -6.67 -0.18 4.96
CA PHE A 115 -7.79 -0.22 4.03
C PHE A 115 -8.25 1.18 3.65
N THR A 116 -9.06 1.25 2.59
CA THR A 116 -9.81 2.45 2.20
C THR A 116 -11.24 2.05 1.91
N ALA A 117 -12.15 3.02 1.97
CA ALA A 117 -13.55 2.89 1.67
C ALA A 117 -13.95 4.02 0.72
N LEU A 118 -14.58 3.69 -0.40
CA LEU A 118 -15.04 4.62 -1.41
C LEU A 118 -16.54 4.45 -1.60
N SER A 119 -17.26 5.56 -1.64
CA SER A 119 -18.65 5.58 -2.09
C SER A 119 -18.62 5.70 -3.61
N ILE A 120 -19.17 4.73 -4.32
CA ILE A 120 -19.08 4.62 -5.78
C ILE A 120 -20.47 4.67 -6.41
N ALA A 121 -20.55 5.15 -7.65
CA ALA A 121 -21.80 5.09 -8.40
C ALA A 121 -22.26 3.62 -8.57
N PRO A 122 -23.56 3.34 -8.70
CA PRO A 122 -24.03 2.03 -9.13
C PRO A 122 -23.66 1.80 -10.61
N GLY A 123 -23.23 0.59 -10.95
CA GLY A 123 -22.87 0.25 -12.32
C GLY A 123 -21.65 -0.65 -12.43
N ALA A 124 -21.07 -0.71 -13.63
CA ALA A 124 -19.87 -1.47 -13.91
C ALA A 124 -18.63 -0.62 -13.64
N HIS A 125 -17.65 -1.21 -12.94
CA HIS A 125 -16.41 -0.58 -12.53
C HIS A 125 -15.20 -1.47 -12.82
N VAL A 126 -14.04 -0.84 -12.92
CA VAL A 126 -12.74 -1.48 -13.04
C VAL A 126 -11.85 -1.03 -11.89
N LEU A 127 -11.50 -1.96 -11.00
CA LEU A 127 -10.51 -1.75 -9.95
C LEU A 127 -9.14 -2.23 -10.42
N ALA A 128 -8.19 -1.31 -10.55
CA ALA A 128 -6.80 -1.65 -10.83
C ALA A 128 -5.92 -1.48 -9.59
N ALA A 129 -4.95 -2.39 -9.43
CA ALA A 129 -3.99 -2.34 -8.33
C ALA A 129 -2.55 -2.58 -8.82
N GLY A 130 -1.63 -1.72 -8.39
CA GLY A 130 -0.21 -1.78 -8.78
C GLY A 130 0.70 -1.09 -7.75
N PHE A 131 1.92 -1.56 -7.55
CA PHE A 131 2.86 -0.86 -6.65
C PHE A 131 3.38 0.45 -7.22
N GLY A 132 3.59 1.42 -6.33
CA GLY A 132 4.36 2.63 -6.62
C GLY A 132 5.85 2.47 -6.34
N GLY A 133 6.62 3.53 -6.62
CA GLY A 133 8.04 3.58 -6.30
C GLY A 133 8.93 2.67 -7.14
N LEU A 134 10.07 2.24 -6.57
CA LEU A 134 11.01 1.34 -7.26
C LEU A 134 10.38 -0.04 -7.54
N ALA A 135 9.48 -0.48 -6.65
CA ALA A 135 8.73 -1.73 -6.81
C ALA A 135 7.72 -1.70 -7.98
N ALA A 136 7.42 -0.53 -8.57
CA ALA A 136 6.53 -0.43 -9.73
C ALA A 136 7.05 -1.23 -10.92
N SER A 137 8.37 -1.17 -11.19
CA SER A 137 9.01 -1.92 -12.28
C SER A 137 9.00 -3.45 -12.08
N GLN A 138 8.81 -3.89 -10.84
CA GLN A 138 8.94 -5.28 -10.38
C GLN A 138 7.58 -5.98 -10.21
N ASN A 139 6.49 -5.37 -10.65
CA ASN A 139 5.16 -5.96 -10.53
C ASN A 139 4.45 -6.15 -11.88
N ARG A 140 3.39 -6.94 -11.82
CA ARG A 140 2.34 -6.97 -12.84
C ARG A 140 1.11 -6.32 -12.21
N PRO A 141 0.65 -5.15 -12.70
CA PRO A 141 -0.63 -4.59 -12.29
C PRO A 141 -1.75 -5.59 -12.56
N VAL A 142 -2.76 -5.59 -11.69
CA VAL A 142 -3.97 -6.40 -11.86
C VAL A 142 -5.17 -5.48 -12.02
N GLU A 143 -6.10 -5.87 -12.88
CA GLU A 143 -7.38 -5.23 -13.06
C GLU A 143 -8.48 -6.25 -12.77
N GLU A 144 -9.47 -5.83 -12.00
CA GLU A 144 -10.65 -6.62 -11.65
C GLU A 144 -11.90 -5.83 -12.06
N ARG A 145 -12.76 -6.46 -12.86
CA ARG A 145 -14.03 -5.87 -13.29
C ARG A 145 -15.14 -6.35 -12.36
N PHE A 146 -15.99 -5.43 -11.91
CA PHE A 146 -17.12 -5.78 -11.06
C PHE A 146 -18.32 -4.86 -11.31
N THR A 147 -19.50 -5.31 -10.91
CA THR A 147 -20.72 -4.49 -10.90
C THR A 147 -21.13 -4.25 -9.45
N ALA A 148 -21.60 -3.04 -9.17
CA ALA A 148 -22.15 -2.67 -7.86
C ALA A 148 -23.58 -2.16 -8.02
N ALA A 149 -24.50 -2.65 -7.18
CA ALA A 149 -25.87 -2.16 -7.12
C ALA A 149 -26.00 -1.03 -6.08
N PRO A 150 -27.05 -0.20 -6.12
CA PRO A 150 -27.31 0.80 -5.08
C PRO A 150 -27.40 0.15 -3.70
N GLY A 151 -26.67 0.68 -2.72
CA GLY A 151 -26.59 0.12 -1.36
C GLY A 151 -25.74 -1.15 -1.23
N ASP A 152 -25.12 -1.63 -2.31
CA ASP A 152 -24.27 -2.81 -2.28
C ASP A 152 -22.95 -2.54 -1.55
N LEU A 153 -22.35 -3.62 -1.02
CA LEU A 153 -21.02 -3.62 -0.43
C LEU A 153 -20.14 -4.55 -1.26
N VAL A 154 -19.15 -3.97 -1.93
CA VAL A 154 -18.14 -4.72 -2.66
C VAL A 154 -16.83 -4.61 -1.90
N ALA A 155 -16.26 -5.75 -1.48
CA ALA A 155 -15.00 -5.77 -0.75
C ALA A 155 -13.93 -6.58 -1.49
N PHE A 156 -12.74 -6.00 -1.62
CA PHE A 156 -11.57 -6.66 -2.19
C PHE A 156 -10.41 -6.71 -1.20
N ARG A 157 -9.80 -7.88 -1.13
CA ARG A 157 -8.57 -8.16 -0.43
C ARG A 157 -7.40 -8.14 -1.40
N ALA A 158 -6.51 -7.18 -1.21
CA ALA A 158 -5.28 -7.09 -1.97
C ALA A 158 -4.14 -7.83 -1.24
N VAL A 159 -3.64 -8.91 -1.83
CA VAL A 159 -2.51 -9.69 -1.31
C VAL A 159 -1.35 -9.66 -2.29
N MET A 160 -0.14 -9.47 -1.78
CA MET A 160 1.09 -9.64 -2.56
C MET A 160 1.63 -11.05 -2.39
N SER A 161 1.98 -11.69 -3.49
CA SER A 161 2.72 -12.96 -3.50
C SER A 161 4.04 -12.80 -4.24
N MET A 162 5.09 -13.44 -3.71
CA MET A 162 6.39 -13.53 -4.39
C MET A 162 6.24 -14.46 -5.58
N GLY A 163 6.43 -13.93 -6.79
CA GLY A 163 6.53 -14.75 -8.00
C GLY A 163 7.99 -15.03 -8.35
N MET A 164 8.23 -16.03 -9.20
CA MET A 164 9.56 -16.44 -9.65
C MET A 164 10.33 -15.33 -10.38
N ALA A 165 9.64 -14.39 -11.04
CA ALA A 165 10.25 -13.31 -11.84
C ALA A 165 9.76 -11.90 -11.48
N LYS A 166 8.49 -11.75 -11.07
CA LYS A 166 7.89 -10.48 -10.63
C LYS A 166 6.93 -10.73 -9.49
N ASN A 167 6.72 -9.72 -8.65
CA ASN A 167 5.70 -9.79 -7.60
C ASN A 167 4.30 -9.71 -8.22
N THR A 168 3.43 -10.62 -7.80
CA THR A 168 2.04 -10.67 -8.28
C THR A 168 1.12 -10.11 -7.21
N ILE A 169 0.21 -9.24 -7.62
CA ILE A 169 -0.89 -8.74 -6.79
C ILE A 169 -2.11 -9.58 -7.12
N ARG A 170 -2.82 -10.06 -6.09
CA ARG A 170 -4.14 -10.66 -6.23
C ARG A 170 -5.17 -9.76 -5.56
N LEU A 171 -6.24 -9.48 -6.30
CA LEU A 171 -7.47 -8.90 -5.76
C LEU A 171 -8.44 -10.06 -5.57
N GLU A 172 -8.79 -10.34 -4.32
CA GLU A 172 -9.69 -11.44 -3.97
C GLU A 172 -10.97 -10.83 -3.41
N ARG A 173 -12.11 -11.15 -4.03
CA ARG A 173 -13.42 -10.67 -3.57
C ARG A 173 -13.77 -11.30 -2.21
N VAL A 174 -14.36 -10.52 -1.32
CA VAL A 174 -14.73 -10.95 0.03
C VAL A 174 -16.21 -10.71 0.26
N ASP A 175 -16.97 -11.78 0.44
CA ASP A 175 -18.42 -11.72 0.62
C ASP A 175 -18.85 -11.82 2.09
N ASP A 176 -17.98 -12.35 2.97
CA ASP A 176 -18.26 -12.50 4.39
C ASP A 176 -18.11 -11.17 5.15
N ARG A 177 -19.24 -10.51 5.36
CA ARG A 177 -19.33 -9.21 6.06
C ARG A 177 -18.95 -9.29 7.53
N ALA A 178 -19.25 -10.39 8.21
CA ALA A 178 -19.03 -10.52 9.65
C ALA A 178 -17.54 -10.57 9.97
N THR A 179 -16.78 -11.37 9.21
CA THR A 179 -15.31 -11.42 9.37
C THR A 179 -14.63 -10.18 8.82
N LEU A 180 -15.19 -9.54 7.78
CA LEU A 180 -14.68 -8.29 7.22
C LEU A 180 -14.68 -7.17 8.27
N ALA A 181 -15.78 -6.90 8.97
CA ALA A 181 -15.85 -5.80 9.95
C ALA A 181 -14.81 -5.94 11.06
N ALA A 182 -14.67 -7.14 11.62
CA ALA A 182 -13.68 -7.43 12.66
C ALA A 182 -12.25 -7.17 12.18
N LYS A 183 -11.93 -7.58 10.95
CA LYS A 183 -10.62 -7.32 10.32
C LYS A 183 -10.36 -5.83 10.11
N LEU A 184 -11.31 -5.12 9.50
CA LEU A 184 -11.15 -3.69 9.20
C LEU A 184 -11.04 -2.84 10.47
N LYS A 185 -11.70 -3.23 11.56
CA LYS A 185 -11.59 -2.54 12.86
C LYS A 185 -10.15 -2.48 13.37
N ALA A 186 -9.38 -3.55 13.17
CA ALA A 186 -7.97 -3.62 13.54
C ALA A 186 -7.02 -2.84 12.60
N MET A 187 -7.49 -2.42 11.43
CA MET A 187 -6.66 -1.76 10.40
C MET A 187 -6.77 -0.23 10.47
N THR A 188 -5.73 0.47 10.01
CA THR A 188 -5.80 1.92 9.77
C THR A 188 -6.57 2.18 8.47
N MET A 189 -7.58 3.04 8.54
CA MET A 189 -8.28 3.52 7.34
C MET A 189 -7.53 4.70 6.72
N ILE A 190 -7.32 4.63 5.42
CA ILE A 190 -6.77 5.70 4.59
C ILE A 190 -7.92 6.37 3.86
N ALA A 191 -7.99 7.70 3.98
CA ALA A 191 -8.95 8.48 3.22
C ALA A 191 -8.66 8.30 1.73
N PRO A 192 -9.70 8.14 0.88
CA PRO A 192 -9.53 8.21 -0.56
C PRO A 192 -8.80 9.50 -0.94
N HIS A 193 -8.06 9.49 -2.05
CA HIS A 193 -7.70 10.75 -2.67
C HIS A 193 -8.99 11.50 -2.99
N ALA A 194 -8.98 12.82 -2.83
CA ALA A 194 -10.14 13.64 -3.18
C ALA A 194 -10.55 13.28 -4.61
N GLU A 195 -11.73 12.69 -4.74
CA GLU A 195 -12.27 12.27 -6.02
C GLU A 195 -12.60 13.52 -6.84
N ALA A 196 -12.41 13.42 -8.15
CA ALA A 196 -12.88 14.40 -9.12
C ALA A 196 -14.34 14.73 -8.82
N GLU A 197 -14.69 16.02 -8.88
CA GLU A 197 -16.06 16.48 -8.66
C GLU A 197 -17.05 15.57 -9.41
N PRO A 198 -18.16 15.16 -8.77
CA PRO A 198 -19.26 14.60 -9.52
C PRO A 198 -19.64 15.66 -10.56
N SER A 199 -19.41 15.35 -11.84
CA SER A 199 -19.86 16.16 -12.97
C SER A 199 -21.30 16.55 -12.68
N ALA A 200 -21.49 17.82 -12.33
CA ALA A 200 -22.79 18.38 -12.04
C ALA A 200 -23.69 17.98 -13.21
N ALA A 201 -24.69 17.16 -12.91
CA ALA A 201 -25.80 16.95 -13.80
C ALA A 201 -26.30 18.35 -14.17
N THR A 202 -26.03 18.76 -15.41
CA THR A 202 -26.66 19.95 -15.97
C THR A 202 -28.11 19.56 -16.21
N SER A 203 -28.89 19.67 -15.13
CA SER A 203 -30.30 19.93 -15.17
C SER A 203 -30.51 21.27 -15.87
N LEU A 204 -30.86 21.23 -17.16
CA LEU A 204 -31.59 22.31 -17.81
C LEU A 204 -32.41 21.72 -18.96
N THR A 205 -33.56 21.17 -18.59
CA THR A 205 -34.79 21.40 -19.36
C THR A 205 -35.36 22.75 -18.95
N ALA A 206 -35.34 23.70 -19.87
CA ALA A 206 -36.36 24.72 -20.10
C ALA A 206 -36.09 25.33 -21.47
#